data_AF-A0A4Y3RLH8-F1
#
_entry.id   AF-A0A4Y3RLH8-F1
#
_cell.length_a   1.000
_cell.length_b   1.000
_cell.length_c   1.000
_cell.angle_alpha   90.00
_cell.angle_beta   90.00
_cell.angle_gamma   90.00
#
_symmetry.space_group_name_H-M   'P 1'
#
loop_
_entity.id
_entity.type
_entity.pdbx_description
1 polymer ?
#
loop_
_entity_poly.entity_id
_entity_poly.type
_entity_poly.pdbx_seq_one_letter_code
_entity_poly.pdbx_strand_id
1 'polypeptide(L)' 'MGRTDEEIRKAREEWMTSDRFGEVKDDGDRLDAPEVPAARLKARGRVR' A
#
# COMPACT_ATOMS: atom_id res chain seq x y z
N MET A 1 7.88 -2.23 1.40
CA MET A 1 7.63 -2.67 0.02
C MET A 1 7.15 -4.12 0.05
N GLY A 2 5.90 -4.39 -0.35
CA GLY A 2 5.32 -5.74 -0.39
C GLY A 2 5.89 -6.58 -1.53
N ARG A 3 6.06 -7.88 -1.29
CA ARG A 3 6.57 -8.88 -2.24
C ARG A 3 5.44 -9.79 -2.77
N THR A 4 4.31 -9.83 -2.08
CA THR A 4 3.12 -10.60 -2.48
C THR A 4 1.89 -9.70 -2.66
N ASP A 5 0.89 -10.23 -3.37
CA ASP A 5 -0.41 -9.58 -3.60
C ASP A 5 -1.16 -9.31 -2.28
N GLU A 6 -1.14 -10.27 -1.35
CA GLU A 6 -1.73 -10.10 -0.01
C GLU A 6 -1.04 -9.01 0.81
N GLU A 7 0.29 -8.90 0.76
CA GLU A 7 1.01 -7.83 1.46
C GLU A 7 0.66 -6.45 0.91
N ILE A 8 0.45 -6.35 -0.41
CA ILE A 8 0.04 -5.09 -1.06
C ILE A 8 -1.38 -4.72 -0.65
N ARG A 9 -2.33 -5.67 -0.65
CA ARG A 9 -3.71 -5.42 -0.22
C ARG A 9 -3.80 -5.02 1.25
N LYS A 10 -3.08 -5.73 2.12
CA LYS A 10 -2.98 -5.38 3.55
C LYS A 10 -2.39 -3.98 3.74
N ALA A 11 -1.31 -3.65 3.03
CA ALA A 11 -0.72 -2.31 3.14
C ALA A 11 -1.69 -1.21 2.65
N ARG A 12 -2.49 -1.48 1.62
CA ARG A 12 -3.56 -0.56 1.17
C ARG A 12 -4.61 -0.34 2.25
N GLU A 13 -5.08 -1.40 2.91
CA GLU A 13 -6.06 -1.29 4.00
C GLU A 13 -5.49 -0.55 5.21
N GLU A 14 -4.25 -0.86 5.60
CA GLU A 14 -3.54 -0.17 6.68
C GLU A 14 -3.31 1.31 6.35
N TRP A 15 -3.06 1.66 5.08
CA TRP A 15 -2.88 3.06 4.68
C TRP A 15 -4.16 3.89 4.92
N MET A 16 -5.32 3.30 4.65
CA MET A 16 -6.60 3.99 4.79
C MET A 16 -7.09 4.06 6.23
N THR A 17 -6.76 3.06 7.06
CA THR A 17 -7.39 2.88 8.38
C THR A 17 -6.44 3.02 9.58
N SER A 18 -5.13 3.01 9.36
CA SER A 18 -4.12 3.01 10.41
C SER A 18 -3.14 4.20 10.31
N ASP A 19 -2.44 4.41 11.42
CA ASP A 19 -1.32 5.33 11.64
C ASP A 19 0.05 4.65 11.51
N ARG A 20 0.12 3.36 11.11
CA ARG A 20 1.36 2.59 10.97
C ARG A 20 2.42 3.27 10.09
N PHE A 21 1.99 4.09 9.14
CA PHE A 21 2.86 4.83 8.22
C PHE A 21 3.32 6.19 8.77
N GLY A 22 2.99 6.50 10.03
CA GLY A 22 3.20 7.79 10.65
C GLY A 22 2.11 8.80 10.27
N GLU A 23 2.19 9.96 10.88
CA GLU A 23 1.31 11.09 10.63
C GLU A 23 2.16 12.28 10.14
N VAL A 24 1.72 12.92 9.07
CA VAL A 24 2.34 14.16 8.58
C VAL A 24 1.61 15.32 9.23
N LYS A 25 2.38 16.24 9.84
CA LYS A 25 1.84 17.44 10.50
C LYS A 25 1.98 18.63 9.56
N ASP A 26 1.13 18.66 8.53
CA ASP A 26 0.94 19.80 7.63
C ASP A 26 -0.57 20.00 7.35
N ASP A 27 -0.91 20.99 6.52
CA ASP A 27 -2.30 21.33 6.19
C ASP A 27 -2.89 20.42 5.08
N GLY A 28 -2.17 19.38 4.66
CA GLY A 28 -2.56 18.49 3.57
C GLY A 28 -3.44 17.32 4.02
N ASP A 29 -4.47 17.03 3.24
CA ASP A 29 -5.26 15.81 3.43
C ASP A 29 -4.45 14.56 3.04
N ARG A 30 -4.75 13.44 3.70
CA ARG A 30 -4.20 12.14 3.35
C ARG A 30 -4.64 11.73 1.95
N LEU A 31 -3.69 11.34 1.11
CA LEU A 31 -3.99 10.83 -0.23
C LEU A 31 -4.65 9.45 -0.16
N ASP A 32 -5.71 9.23 -0.93
CA ASP A 32 -6.36 7.93 -1.03
C ASP A 32 -5.50 6.91 -1.78
N ALA A 33 -5.53 5.66 -1.33
CA ALA A 33 -4.87 4.58 -2.06
C ALA A 33 -5.67 4.22 -3.33
N PRO A 34 -5.00 4.11 -4.49
CA PRO A 34 -5.66 3.75 -5.75
C PRO A 34 -6.25 2.33 -5.68
N GLU A 35 -7.15 2.02 -6.61
CA GLU A 35 -7.73 0.69 -6.73
C GLU A 35 -6.68 -0.36 -7.11
N VAL A 36 -6.79 -1.55 -6.50
CA VAL A 36 -5.93 -2.69 -6.82
C VAL A 36 -6.67 -3.55 -7.86
N PRO A 37 -6.00 -3.98 -8.93
CA PRO A 37 -6.60 -4.91 -9.89
C PRO A 37 -7.15 -6.17 -9.21
N ALA A 38 -8.28 -6.67 -9.71
CA ALA A 38 -8.86 -7.93 -9.23
C ALA A 38 -7.97 -9.13 -9.58
N ALA A 39 -7.23 -9.04 -10.69
CA ALA A 39 -6.22 -10.03 -11.07
C ALA A 39 -5.03 -10.00 -10.11
N ARG A 40 -4.53 -11.18 -9.73
CA ARG A 40 -3.35 -11.30 -8.85
C ARG A 40 -2.15 -10.61 -9.50
N LEU A 41 -1.47 -9.76 -8.72
CA LEU A 41 -0.26 -9.09 -9.17
C LEU A 41 0.90 -10.08 -9.28
N LYS A 42 1.68 -9.96 -10.36
CA LYS A 42 2.92 -10.73 -10.53
C LYS A 42 3.96 -10.25 -9.53
N ALA A 43 4.53 -11.17 -8.76
CA ALA A 43 5.62 -10.85 -7.83
C ALA A 43 6.80 -10.22 -8.58
N ARG A 44 7.42 -9.20 -7.97
CA ARG A 44 8.62 -8.58 -8.55
C ARG A 44 9.76 -9.60 -8.57
N GLY A 45 10.38 -9.77 -9.72
CA GLY A 45 11.56 -10.63 -9.87
C GLY A 45 12.74 -10.09 -9.05
N ARG A 46 13.58 -10.97 -8.54
CA ARG A 46 14.81 -10.59 -7.83
C ARG A 46 15.87 -10.26 -8.88
N VAL A 47 16.19 -8.97 -9.08
CA VAL A 47 17.42 -8.58 -9.79
C VAL A 47 18.56 -8.81 -8.81
N ARG A 48 19.52 -9.67 -9.18
CA ARG A 48 20.70 -9.98 -8.37
C ARG A 48 21.81 -8.98 -8.64
#